data_AF-A0A117IXQ0-F1
#
_entry.id   AF-A0A117IXQ0-F1
#
_cell.length_a   1.000
_cell.length_b   1.000
_cell.length_c   1.000
_cell.angle_alpha   90.00
_cell.angle_beta   90.00
_cell.angle_gamma   90.00
#
_symmetry.space_group_name_H-M   'P 1'
#
loop_
_entity.id
_entity.type
_entity.pdbx_description
1 polymer ?
#
loop_
_entity_poly.entity_id
_entity_poly.type
_entity_poly.pdbx_seq_one_letter_code
_entity_poly.pdbx_strand_id
1 'polypeptide(L)'
;MDRIETPHAGDDHAVDDDVVSLLMRQHGDIRNLFDEVERTDGDERRDAFRRLVRLLAVHETAEEEVVHPFARRNLPGGEEVVEDRLAEERAAKETLSALDDMDTDDPKFLPRLLELRRDVQEHARSEERYEFTHIRRGADAAALASMAKGVKAAEAMAPTRPHPGVQSAAANMALGPVAAVMDRTRDAVRAAMGKDGGKQG
;
A
#
# COMPACT_ATOMS: atom_id res chain seq x y z
N MET A 1 -22.85 8.66 -23.75
CA MET A 1 -21.51 8.63 -23.12
C MET A 1 -21.75 8.46 -21.63
N ASP A 2 -22.04 7.22 -21.23
CA ASP A 2 -22.26 6.92 -19.81
C ASP A 2 -20.89 6.77 -19.17
N ARG A 3 -20.66 7.53 -18.12
CA ARG A 3 -19.40 7.58 -17.40
C ARG A 3 -19.35 6.30 -16.56
N ILE A 4 -18.50 5.34 -16.95
CA ILE A 4 -18.27 4.13 -16.17
C ILE A 4 -17.60 4.58 -14.87
N GLU A 5 -18.38 4.68 -13.79
CA GLU A 5 -17.87 4.76 -12.43
C GLU A 5 -17.22 3.40 -12.13
N THR A 6 -15.88 3.37 -12.17
CA THR A 6 -15.11 2.24 -11.64
C THR A 6 -15.37 2.15 -10.13
N PRO A 7 -15.93 1.03 -9.63
CA PRO A 7 -16.05 0.79 -8.19
C PRO A 7 -14.66 0.93 -7.55
N HIS A 8 -14.57 1.64 -6.44
CA HIS A 8 -13.37 1.64 -5.63
C HIS A 8 -13.21 0.27 -4.96
N ALA A 9 -11.98 -0.18 -4.73
CA ALA A 9 -11.74 -1.36 -3.91
C ALA A 9 -12.38 -1.10 -2.52
N GLY A 10 -13.28 -1.98 -2.07
CA GLY A 10 -14.08 -1.82 -0.85
C GLY A 10 -15.52 -1.30 -0.99
N ASP A 11 -16.15 -1.36 -2.16
CA ASP A 11 -17.53 -0.85 -2.38
C ASP A 11 -18.64 -1.89 -2.11
N ASP A 12 -18.40 -2.90 -1.28
CA ASP A 12 -19.46 -3.63 -0.63
C ASP A 12 -19.95 -2.81 0.58
N HIS A 13 -21.16 -2.24 0.50
CA HIS A 13 -21.79 -1.43 1.56
C HIS A 13 -22.05 -2.18 2.89
N ALA A 14 -21.32 -3.24 3.20
CA ALA A 14 -21.24 -3.79 4.55
C ALA A 14 -20.69 -2.70 5.47
N VAL A 15 -21.24 -2.59 6.68
CA VAL A 15 -20.82 -1.53 7.59
C VAL A 15 -19.50 -1.94 8.23
N ASP A 16 -18.43 -1.27 7.82
CA ASP A 16 -17.06 -1.36 8.35
C ASP A 16 -16.96 -0.73 9.75
N ASP A 17 -17.75 -1.26 10.68
CA ASP A 17 -17.91 -0.76 12.04
C ASP A 17 -16.78 -1.21 12.98
N ASP A 18 -16.02 -2.24 12.61
CA ASP A 18 -14.87 -2.73 13.36
C ASP A 18 -13.67 -2.98 12.45
N VAL A 19 -12.47 -2.69 12.98
CA VAL A 19 -11.21 -2.71 12.22
C VAL A 19 -10.86 -4.09 11.66
N VAL A 20 -11.19 -5.17 12.38
CA VAL A 20 -10.86 -6.52 11.94
C VAL A 20 -11.72 -6.90 10.74
N SER A 21 -13.02 -6.59 10.78
CA SER A 21 -13.89 -6.83 9.62
C SER A 21 -13.45 -6.04 8.38
N LEU A 22 -12.97 -4.80 8.56
CA LEU A 22 -12.43 -3.95 7.49
C LEU A 22 -11.19 -4.57 6.84
N LEU A 23 -10.18 -4.92 7.62
CA LEU A 23 -8.93 -5.50 7.09
C LEU A 23 -9.17 -6.90 6.47
N MET A 24 -10.06 -7.71 7.06
CA MET A 24 -10.46 -9.00 6.49
C MET A 24 -11.12 -8.87 5.10
N ARG A 25 -11.91 -7.81 4.86
CA ARG A 25 -12.45 -7.51 3.53
C ARG A 25 -11.33 -7.13 2.57
N GLN A 26 -10.41 -6.26 2.99
CA GLN A 26 -9.26 -5.88 2.17
C GLN A 26 -8.37 -7.08 1.80
N HIS A 27 -8.13 -8.02 2.72
CA HIS A 27 -7.47 -9.29 2.39
C HIS A 27 -8.23 -10.06 1.29
N GLY A 28 -9.56 -10.04 1.33
CA GLY A 28 -10.43 -10.59 0.29
C GLY A 28 -10.23 -9.89 -1.06
N ASP A 29 -10.26 -8.57 -1.08
CA ASP A 29 -10.09 -7.77 -2.29
C ASP A 29 -8.69 -7.94 -2.92
N ILE A 30 -7.64 -8.00 -2.08
CA ILE A 30 -6.27 -8.30 -2.52
C ILE A 30 -6.23 -9.68 -3.21
N ARG A 31 -6.82 -10.71 -2.60
CA ARG A 31 -6.90 -12.05 -3.21
C ARG A 31 -7.62 -12.03 -4.56
N ASN A 32 -8.73 -11.31 -4.65
CA ASN A 32 -9.51 -11.18 -5.88
C ASN A 32 -8.72 -10.44 -6.97
N LEU A 33 -7.96 -9.40 -6.61
CA LEU A 33 -7.13 -8.67 -7.56
C LEU A 33 -5.96 -9.50 -8.08
N PHE A 34 -5.34 -10.35 -7.26
CA PHE A 34 -4.38 -11.35 -7.76
C PHE A 34 -5.02 -12.27 -8.80
N ASP A 35 -6.21 -12.80 -8.52
CA ASP A 35 -6.95 -13.64 -9.48
C ASP A 35 -7.26 -12.89 -10.78
N GLU A 36 -7.62 -11.60 -10.70
CA GLU A 36 -7.91 -10.77 -11.87
C GLU A 36 -6.66 -10.57 -12.73
N VAL A 37 -5.52 -10.22 -12.12
CA VAL A 37 -4.24 -10.04 -12.85
C VAL A 37 -3.81 -11.32 -13.56
N GLU A 38 -3.97 -12.47 -12.92
CA GLU A 38 -3.61 -13.77 -13.50
C GLU A 38 -4.49 -14.19 -14.69
N ARG A 39 -5.77 -13.80 -14.67
CA ARG A 39 -6.77 -14.23 -15.68
C ARG A 39 -6.91 -13.28 -16.86
N THR A 40 -6.36 -12.07 -16.76
CA THR A 40 -6.40 -11.03 -17.78
C THR A 40 -5.08 -10.92 -18.52
N ASP A 41 -5.08 -10.23 -19.65
CA ASP A 41 -3.92 -9.94 -20.49
C ASP A 41 -3.94 -8.48 -21.01
N GLY A 42 -2.83 -8.02 -21.60
CA GLY A 42 -2.73 -6.68 -22.19
C GLY A 42 -3.11 -5.55 -21.22
N ASP A 43 -3.96 -4.63 -21.70
CA ASP A 43 -4.36 -3.45 -20.91
C ASP A 43 -5.19 -3.83 -19.67
N GLU A 44 -6.01 -4.88 -19.74
CA GLU A 44 -6.81 -5.34 -18.60
C GLU A 44 -5.90 -5.83 -17.47
N ARG A 45 -4.83 -6.58 -17.79
CA ARG A 45 -3.83 -7.00 -16.79
C ARG A 45 -3.11 -5.80 -16.18
N ARG A 46 -2.70 -4.83 -17.01
CA ARG A 46 -2.04 -3.62 -16.52
C ARG A 46 -2.92 -2.86 -15.54
N ASP A 47 -4.21 -2.72 -15.82
CA ASP A 47 -5.15 -1.99 -14.97
C ASP A 47 -5.53 -2.77 -13.71
N ALA A 48 -5.67 -4.10 -13.79
CA ALA A 48 -5.81 -4.96 -12.61
C ALA A 48 -4.56 -4.86 -11.70
N PHE A 49 -3.37 -4.89 -12.30
CA PHE A 49 -2.12 -4.84 -11.54
C PHE A 49 -1.92 -3.48 -10.86
N ARG A 50 -2.24 -2.37 -11.55
CA ARG A 50 -2.22 -1.03 -10.93
C ARG A 50 -3.18 -0.92 -9.74
N ARG A 51 -4.36 -1.53 -9.82
CA ARG A 51 -5.31 -1.58 -8.71
C ARG A 51 -4.75 -2.40 -7.54
N LEU A 52 -4.15 -3.56 -7.82
CA LEU A 52 -3.47 -4.38 -6.82
C LEU A 52 -2.34 -3.62 -6.11
N VAL A 53 -1.45 -2.98 -6.87
CA VAL A 53 -0.34 -2.16 -6.36
C VAL A 53 -0.87 -1.06 -5.42
N ARG A 54 -1.92 -0.34 -5.84
CA ARG A 54 -2.51 0.72 -5.03
C ARG A 54 -3.12 0.17 -3.75
N LEU A 55 -3.87 -0.93 -3.81
CA LEU A 55 -4.52 -1.50 -2.63
C LEU A 55 -3.48 -1.99 -1.62
N LEU A 56 -2.45 -2.71 -2.08
CA LEU A 56 -1.35 -3.18 -1.22
C LEU A 56 -0.66 -2.01 -0.50
N ALA A 57 -0.28 -0.96 -1.23
CA ALA A 57 0.42 0.19 -0.64
C ALA A 57 -0.44 0.93 0.41
N VAL A 58 -1.73 1.06 0.16
CA VAL A 58 -2.68 1.74 1.06
C VAL A 58 -2.94 0.90 2.31
N HIS A 59 -3.15 -0.41 2.13
CA HIS A 59 -3.42 -1.37 3.20
C HIS A 59 -2.25 -1.46 4.19
N GLU A 60 -1.03 -1.66 3.66
CA GLU A 60 0.19 -1.76 4.46
C GLU A 60 0.47 -0.46 5.23
N THR A 61 0.20 0.71 4.63
CA THR A 61 0.33 1.98 5.36
C THR A 61 -0.63 2.05 6.55
N ALA A 62 -1.84 1.52 6.41
CA ALA A 62 -2.81 1.52 7.50
C ALA A 62 -2.41 0.56 8.63
N GLU A 63 -1.80 -0.57 8.30
CA GLU A 63 -1.26 -1.53 9.26
C GLU A 63 -0.09 -0.95 10.05
N GLU A 64 0.89 -0.36 9.36
CA GLU A 64 2.05 0.29 9.98
C GLU A 64 1.67 1.45 10.92
N GLU A 65 0.67 2.24 10.55
CA GLU A 65 0.30 3.45 11.31
C GLU A 65 -0.73 3.16 12.43
N VAL A 66 -1.50 2.07 12.35
CA VAL A 66 -2.61 1.81 13.27
C VAL A 66 -2.56 0.43 13.91
N VAL A 67 -2.42 -0.63 13.12
CA VAL A 67 -2.53 -2.01 13.59
C VAL A 67 -1.30 -2.39 14.40
N HIS A 68 -0.10 -2.29 13.83
CA HIS A 68 1.13 -2.69 14.51
C HIS A 68 1.42 -1.88 15.78
N PRO A 69 1.21 -0.55 15.82
CA PRO A 69 1.36 0.21 17.06
C PRO A 69 0.39 -0.24 18.15
N PHE A 70 -0.83 -0.64 17.78
CA PHE A 70 -1.78 -1.21 18.72
C PHE A 70 -1.34 -2.60 19.18
N ALA A 71 -0.93 -3.47 18.25
CA ALA A 71 -0.47 -4.82 18.54
C ALA A 71 0.74 -4.82 19.47
N ARG A 72 1.78 -4.04 19.13
CA ARG A 72 3.00 -3.87 19.93
C ARG A 72 2.71 -3.51 21.39
N ARG A 73 1.69 -2.67 21.64
CA ARG A 73 1.34 -2.19 22.99
C ARG A 73 0.44 -3.14 23.78
N ASN A 74 -0.43 -3.89 23.10
CA ASN A 74 -1.53 -4.61 23.76
C ASN A 74 -1.40 -6.13 23.72
N LEU A 75 -0.49 -6.68 22.91
CA LEU A 75 -0.28 -8.12 22.81
C LEU A 75 0.89 -8.58 23.69
N PRO A 76 0.75 -9.70 24.42
CA PRO A 76 1.90 -10.40 24.98
C PRO A 76 2.87 -10.79 23.86
N GLY A 77 4.13 -10.33 23.94
CA GLY A 77 5.11 -10.55 22.87
C GLY A 77 4.85 -9.72 21.61
N GLY A 78 4.05 -8.65 21.69
CA GLY A 78 3.66 -7.85 20.54
C GLY A 78 4.82 -7.25 19.74
N GLU A 79 5.97 -7.00 20.38
CA GLU A 79 7.18 -6.55 19.68
C GLU A 79 7.67 -7.58 18.66
N GLU A 80 7.82 -8.84 19.06
CA GLU A 80 8.30 -9.92 18.19
C GLU A 80 7.28 -10.20 17.06
N VAL A 81 5.98 -10.21 17.41
CA VAL A 81 4.91 -10.38 16.42
C VAL A 81 4.97 -9.30 15.33
N VAL A 82 5.13 -8.03 15.73
CA VAL A 82 5.20 -6.90 14.78
C VAL A 82 6.48 -6.92 13.98
N GLU A 83 7.63 -7.23 14.58
CA GLU A 83 8.90 -7.30 13.84
C GLU A 83 8.87 -8.39 12.75
N ASP A 84 8.20 -9.52 13.00
CA ASP A 84 7.96 -10.55 12.00
C ASP A 84 7.08 -10.04 10.85
N ARG A 85 5.99 -9.31 11.14
CA ARG A 85 5.10 -8.72 10.11
C ARG A 85 5.85 -7.72 9.23
N LEU A 86 6.56 -6.79 9.86
CA LEU A 86 7.38 -5.80 9.17
C LEU A 86 8.47 -6.46 8.30
N ALA A 87 8.98 -7.63 8.67
CA ALA A 87 9.93 -8.38 7.85
C ALA A 87 9.28 -9.01 6.61
N GLU A 88 8.08 -9.58 6.75
CA GLU A 88 7.29 -10.12 5.65
C GLU A 88 6.89 -9.02 4.66
N GLU A 89 6.39 -7.89 5.16
CA GLU A 89 6.05 -6.68 4.40
C GLU A 89 7.22 -6.14 3.59
N ARG A 90 8.40 -6.00 4.20
CA ARG A 90 9.62 -5.56 3.48
C ARG A 90 9.94 -6.47 2.31
N ALA A 91 9.88 -7.79 2.50
CA ALA A 91 10.14 -8.75 1.43
C ALA A 91 9.08 -8.67 0.31
N ALA A 92 7.81 -8.50 0.67
CA ALA A 92 6.71 -8.31 -0.28
C ALA A 92 6.87 -7.00 -1.07
N LYS A 93 7.18 -5.88 -0.41
CA LYS A 93 7.46 -4.57 -1.03
C LYS A 93 8.60 -4.62 -2.04
N GLU A 94 9.69 -5.32 -1.72
CA GLU A 94 10.81 -5.49 -2.65
C GLU A 94 10.38 -6.22 -3.93
N THR A 95 9.60 -7.29 -3.77
CA THR A 95 9.04 -8.05 -4.91
C THR A 95 8.05 -7.21 -5.70
N LEU A 96 7.16 -6.48 -5.04
CA LEU A 96 6.16 -5.61 -5.65
C LEU A 96 6.81 -4.46 -6.43
N SER A 97 7.81 -3.79 -5.87
CA SER A 97 8.54 -2.73 -6.58
C SER A 97 9.21 -3.25 -7.84
N ALA A 98 9.80 -4.44 -7.78
CA ALA A 98 10.46 -5.02 -8.94
C ALA A 98 9.47 -5.57 -9.97
N LEU A 99 8.20 -5.77 -9.62
CA LEU A 99 7.09 -6.02 -10.54
C LEU A 99 6.51 -4.71 -11.12
N ASP A 100 6.44 -3.62 -10.34
CA ASP A 100 5.94 -2.30 -10.81
C ASP A 100 6.84 -1.70 -11.90
N ASP A 101 8.14 -2.00 -11.86
CA ASP A 101 9.11 -1.65 -12.90
C ASP A 101 9.10 -2.60 -14.12
N MET A 102 8.29 -3.67 -14.10
CA MET A 102 8.23 -4.70 -15.14
C MET A 102 7.01 -4.52 -16.04
N ASP A 103 7.16 -4.80 -17.33
CA ASP A 103 6.01 -4.92 -18.24
C ASP A 103 5.18 -6.16 -17.85
N THR A 104 3.87 -6.00 -17.70
CA THR A 104 2.96 -7.09 -17.35
C THR A 104 2.86 -8.18 -18.44
N ASP A 105 3.33 -7.88 -19.65
CA ASP A 105 3.43 -8.81 -20.77
C ASP A 105 4.82 -9.52 -20.82
N ASP A 106 5.77 -9.17 -19.94
CA ASP A 106 7.04 -9.87 -19.82
C ASP A 106 6.81 -11.33 -19.36
N PRO A 107 7.45 -12.34 -19.98
CA PRO A 107 7.28 -13.74 -19.58
C PRO A 107 7.69 -14.04 -18.12
N LYS A 108 8.46 -13.16 -17.47
CA LYS A 108 8.84 -13.27 -16.06
C LYS A 108 7.81 -12.68 -15.09
N PHE A 109 6.86 -11.88 -15.59
CA PHE A 109 5.90 -11.17 -14.76
C PHE A 109 5.03 -12.13 -13.94
N LEU A 110 4.33 -13.06 -14.60
CA LEU A 110 3.43 -14.00 -13.91
C LEU A 110 4.15 -14.91 -12.90
N PRO A 111 5.31 -15.54 -13.21
CA PRO A 111 6.06 -16.29 -12.20
C PRO A 111 6.37 -15.47 -10.93
N ARG A 112 6.76 -14.21 -11.11
CA ARG A 112 7.14 -13.33 -10.00
C ARG A 112 5.92 -12.77 -9.25
N LEU A 113 4.81 -12.56 -9.96
CA LEU A 113 3.51 -12.26 -9.35
C LEU A 113 3.04 -13.40 -8.44
N LEU A 114 3.23 -14.66 -8.83
CA LEU A 114 2.87 -15.82 -8.01
C LEU A 114 3.75 -15.94 -6.74
N GLU A 115 5.02 -15.53 -6.82
CA GLU A 115 5.89 -15.41 -5.64
C GLU A 115 5.34 -14.35 -4.67
N LEU A 116 5.05 -13.14 -5.18
CA LEU A 116 4.43 -12.07 -4.40
C LEU A 116 3.10 -12.53 -3.77
N ARG A 117 2.25 -13.20 -4.56
CA ARG A 117 0.94 -13.70 -4.11
C ARG A 117 1.09 -14.62 -2.91
N ARG A 118 2.04 -15.56 -2.98
CA ARG A 118 2.30 -16.50 -1.87
C ARG A 118 2.71 -15.74 -0.61
N ASP A 119 3.63 -14.79 -0.74
CA ASP A 119 4.20 -14.06 0.39
C ASP A 119 3.15 -13.15 1.05
N VAL A 120 2.38 -12.40 0.25
CA VAL A 120 1.25 -11.58 0.74
C VAL A 120 0.17 -12.44 1.41
N GLN A 121 -0.14 -13.61 0.86
CA GLN A 121 -1.13 -14.49 1.48
C GLN A 121 -0.65 -15.13 2.79
N GLU A 122 0.66 -15.41 2.91
CA GLU A 122 1.23 -15.88 4.18
C GLU A 122 1.22 -14.78 5.23
N HIS A 123 1.60 -13.57 4.84
CA HIS A 123 1.54 -12.38 5.69
C HIS A 123 0.13 -12.15 6.24
N ALA A 124 -0.88 -12.05 5.36
CA ALA A 124 -2.28 -11.88 5.75
C ALA A 124 -2.75 -12.99 6.72
N ARG A 125 -2.34 -14.26 6.50
CA ARG A 125 -2.66 -15.37 7.42
C ARG A 125 -2.00 -15.19 8.79
N SER A 126 -0.78 -14.67 8.82
CA SER A 126 -0.04 -14.38 10.05
C SER A 126 -0.71 -13.24 10.84
N GLU A 127 -1.10 -12.15 10.19
CA GLU A 127 -1.83 -11.05 10.85
C GLU A 127 -3.18 -11.51 11.41
N GLU A 128 -3.97 -12.23 10.61
CA GLU A 128 -5.26 -12.79 11.04
C GLU A 128 -5.11 -13.63 12.32
N ARG A 129 -4.04 -14.42 12.38
CA ARG A 129 -3.76 -15.34 13.49
C ARG A 129 -3.18 -14.62 14.71
N TYR A 130 -2.18 -13.78 14.52
CA TYR A 130 -1.34 -13.26 15.60
C TYR A 130 -1.72 -11.84 16.02
N GLU A 131 -2.36 -11.04 15.17
CA GLU A 131 -2.82 -9.69 15.52
C GLU A 131 -4.33 -9.62 15.63
N PHE A 132 -5.08 -9.96 14.58
CA PHE A 132 -6.53 -9.72 14.53
C PHE A 132 -7.30 -10.52 15.57
N THR A 133 -6.89 -11.78 15.78
CA THR A 133 -7.47 -12.63 16.83
C THR A 133 -7.31 -11.99 18.21
N HIS A 134 -6.19 -11.32 18.48
CA HIS A 134 -5.93 -10.66 19.76
C HIS A 134 -6.63 -9.31 19.87
N ILE A 135 -6.61 -8.49 18.80
CA ILE A 135 -7.34 -7.23 18.73
C ILE A 135 -8.82 -7.45 19.05
N ARG A 136 -9.44 -8.44 18.40
CA ARG A 136 -10.87 -8.78 18.58
C ARG A 136 -11.21 -9.33 19.96
N ARG A 137 -10.24 -9.93 20.67
CA ARG A 137 -10.43 -10.44 22.04
C ARG A 137 -10.12 -9.40 23.11
N GLY A 138 -9.22 -8.47 22.83
CA GLY A 138 -8.68 -7.51 23.80
C GLY A 138 -9.32 -6.12 23.74
N ALA A 139 -9.91 -5.73 22.61
CA ALA A 139 -10.54 -4.43 22.43
C ALA A 139 -12.06 -4.51 22.59
N ASP A 140 -12.66 -3.47 23.18
CA ASP A 140 -14.12 -3.31 23.16
C ASP A 140 -14.61 -2.74 21.81
N ALA A 141 -15.92 -2.72 21.62
CA ALA A 141 -16.53 -2.25 20.37
C ALA A 141 -16.17 -0.79 20.04
N ALA A 142 -15.99 0.07 21.05
CA ALA A 142 -15.65 1.48 20.84
C ALA A 142 -14.19 1.62 20.36
N ALA A 143 -13.28 0.86 20.94
CA ALA A 143 -11.88 0.78 20.52
C ALA A 143 -11.77 0.23 19.08
N LEU A 144 -12.47 -0.85 18.76
CA LEU A 144 -12.46 -1.43 17.41
C LEU A 144 -13.00 -0.44 16.36
N ALA A 145 -14.08 0.28 16.67
CA ALA A 145 -14.62 1.32 15.78
C ALA A 145 -13.67 2.52 15.65
N SER A 146 -12.96 2.88 16.72
CA SER A 146 -11.95 3.94 16.68
C SER A 146 -10.76 3.55 15.82
N MET A 147 -10.30 2.30 15.91
CA MET A 147 -9.24 1.77 15.06
C MET A 147 -9.67 1.74 13.59
N ALA A 148 -10.91 1.35 13.29
CA ALA A 148 -11.44 1.38 11.92
C ALA A 148 -11.42 2.79 11.32
N LYS A 149 -11.76 3.82 12.10
CA LYS A 149 -11.64 5.22 11.70
C LYS A 149 -10.18 5.63 11.47
N GLY A 150 -9.27 5.16 12.33
CA GLY A 150 -7.84 5.37 12.19
C GLY A 150 -7.30 4.78 10.89
N VAL A 151 -7.62 3.53 10.61
CA VAL A 151 -7.25 2.82 9.37
C VAL A 151 -7.75 3.60 8.16
N LYS A 152 -9.05 3.94 8.08
CA LYS A 152 -9.60 4.74 6.97
C LYS A 152 -8.92 6.11 6.80
N ALA A 153 -8.50 6.75 7.90
CA ALA A 153 -7.78 8.01 7.84
C ALA A 153 -6.35 7.83 7.33
N ALA A 154 -5.65 6.78 7.76
CA ALA A 154 -4.32 6.42 7.27
C ALA A 154 -4.36 6.11 5.77
N GLU A 155 -5.34 5.31 5.34
CA GLU A 155 -5.55 4.97 3.92
C GLU A 155 -5.75 6.20 3.03
N ALA A 156 -6.53 7.19 3.51
CA ALA A 156 -6.77 8.43 2.77
C ALA A 156 -5.50 9.29 2.59
N MET A 157 -4.48 9.06 3.41
CA MET A 157 -3.20 9.77 3.38
C MET A 157 -2.06 8.93 2.78
N ALA A 158 -2.31 7.65 2.52
CA ALA A 158 -1.29 6.71 2.09
C ALA A 158 -0.81 6.98 0.65
N PRO A 159 0.48 6.71 0.35
CA PRO A 159 0.95 6.68 -1.03
C PRO A 159 0.23 5.58 -1.82
N THR A 160 0.11 5.75 -3.13
CA THR A 160 -0.57 4.80 -4.02
C THR A 160 0.39 3.88 -4.78
N ARG A 161 1.69 3.92 -4.46
CA ARG A 161 2.75 3.10 -5.06
C ARG A 161 3.75 2.63 -4.00
N PRO A 162 4.42 1.50 -4.23
CA PRO A 162 5.49 1.03 -3.37
C PRO A 162 6.66 2.01 -3.38
N HIS A 163 7.21 2.27 -2.20
CA HIS A 163 8.44 3.05 -2.04
C HIS A 163 9.44 2.21 -1.22
N PRO A 164 10.33 1.46 -1.88
CA PRO A 164 11.36 0.69 -1.19
C PRO A 164 12.27 1.62 -0.38
N GLY A 165 12.37 1.40 0.93
CA GLY A 165 13.34 2.08 1.78
C GLY A 165 12.82 3.23 2.66
N VAL A 166 11.51 3.47 2.72
CA VAL A 166 10.91 4.37 3.72
C VAL A 166 10.06 3.55 4.67
N GLN A 167 10.49 3.45 5.93
CA GLN A 167 9.72 2.78 6.99
C GLN A 167 8.69 3.77 7.53
N SER A 168 7.40 3.47 7.42
CA SER A 168 6.27 4.23 7.96
C SER A 168 6.00 5.63 7.34
N ALA A 169 4.71 5.99 7.28
CA ALA A 169 4.27 7.33 6.90
C ALA A 169 4.80 8.42 7.86
N ALA A 170 5.17 8.05 9.10
CA ALA A 170 5.88 8.92 10.02
C ALA A 170 7.31 9.28 9.53
N ALA A 171 8.04 8.37 8.87
CA ALA A 171 9.31 8.73 8.23
C ALA A 171 9.10 9.60 6.97
N ASN A 172 7.99 9.40 6.25
CA ASN A 172 7.57 10.30 5.17
C ASN A 172 7.18 11.70 5.68
N MET A 173 6.59 11.82 6.87
CA MET A 173 6.35 13.11 7.52
C MET A 173 7.64 13.82 7.93
N ALA A 174 8.67 13.07 8.35
CA ALA A 174 10.01 13.62 8.59
C ALA A 174 10.73 14.03 7.29
N LEU A 175 10.36 13.45 6.16
CA LEU A 175 10.78 13.81 4.80
C LEU A 175 9.80 14.76 4.09
N GLY A 176 9.03 15.55 4.85
CA GLY A 176 8.02 16.51 4.37
C GLY A 176 8.45 17.37 3.16
N PRO A 177 7.51 18.09 2.52
CA PRO A 177 7.40 18.42 1.08
C PRO A 177 8.57 19.21 0.46
N VAL A 178 9.78 18.64 0.48
CA VAL A 178 11.00 19.26 -0.05
C VAL A 178 11.53 18.46 -1.24
N ALA A 179 11.33 17.14 -1.28
CA ALA A 179 11.69 16.32 -2.45
C ALA A 179 10.89 16.73 -3.71
N ALA A 180 9.63 17.14 -3.56
CA ALA A 180 8.78 17.61 -4.67
C ALA A 180 9.01 19.08 -5.06
N VAL A 181 9.78 19.85 -4.28
CA VAL A 181 10.06 21.28 -4.57
C VAL A 181 11.42 21.48 -5.23
N MET A 182 12.37 20.54 -5.08
CA MET A 182 13.70 20.68 -5.66
C MET A 182 13.72 20.57 -7.20
N ASP A 183 12.82 19.80 -7.81
CA ASP A 183 12.85 19.60 -9.26
C ASP A 183 12.42 20.84 -10.07
N ARG A 184 11.57 21.70 -9.48
CA ARG A 184 11.06 22.91 -10.17
C ARG A 184 12.03 24.10 -10.13
N THR A 185 13.09 24.04 -9.33
CA THR A 185 14.05 25.16 -9.19
C THR A 185 15.23 25.09 -10.15
N ARG A 186 15.59 23.90 -10.64
CA ARG A 186 16.74 23.72 -11.55
C ARG A 186 16.43 24.13 -13.00
N ASP A 187 15.21 23.87 -13.45
CA ASP A 187 14.80 24.19 -14.82
C ASP A 187 14.57 25.69 -15.04
N ALA A 188 14.16 26.44 -14.01
CA ALA A 188 14.01 27.89 -14.08
C ALA A 188 15.37 28.62 -14.19
N VAL A 189 16.41 28.12 -13.51
CA VAL A 189 17.75 28.70 -13.56
C VAL A 189 18.46 28.38 -14.88
N ARG A 190 18.26 27.18 -15.44
CA ARG A 190 18.83 26.79 -16.74
C ARG A 190 18.17 27.51 -17.92
N ALA A 191 16.89 27.85 -17.82
CA ALA A 191 16.19 28.67 -18.81
C ALA A 191 16.61 30.15 -18.79
N ALA A 192 17.02 30.68 -17.62
CA ALA A 192 17.47 32.05 -17.47
C ALA A 192 18.95 32.28 -17.87
N MET A 193 19.80 31.25 -17.84
CA MET A 193 21.23 31.36 -18.16
C MET A 193 21.60 30.95 -19.60
N GLY A 194 20.63 30.61 -20.45
CA GLY A 194 20.84 30.10 -21.81
C GLY A 194 20.60 31.09 -22.97
N LYS A 195 20.29 32.36 -22.70
CA LYS A 195 20.08 33.40 -23.72
C LYS A 195 20.87 34.65 -23.37
N ASP A 196 22.10 34.73 -23.86
CA ASP A 196 22.69 35.95 -24.41
C ASP A 196 24.03 35.61 -25.06
N GLY A 197 23.94 35.10 -26.28
CA GLY A 197 25.05 34.86 -27.19
C GLY A 197 24.78 35.52 -28.54
N GLY A 198 25.04 36.83 -28.63
CA GLY A 198 25.42 37.53 -29.85
C GLY A 198 24.31 38.08 -30.74
N LYS A 199 24.28 39.42 -30.92
CA LYS A 199 24.66 40.09 -32.19
C LYS A 199 24.57 41.63 -32.13
N GLN A 200 25.61 42.27 -32.68
CA GLN A 200 25.67 43.57 -33.39
C GLN A 200 26.49 44.69 -32.72
N GLY A 201 27.50 45.15 -33.46
CA GLY A 201 28.38 46.28 -33.19
C GLY A 201 29.75 46.05 -33.82
#